data_AF-A0A845UNA1-F1
#
_entry.id   AF-A0A845UNA1-F1
#
_cell.length_a   1.000
_cell.length_b   1.000
_cell.length_c   1.000
_cell.angle_alpha   90.00
_cell.angle_beta   90.00
_cell.angle_gamma   90.00
#
_symmetry.space_group_name_H-M   'P 1'
#
loop_
_entity.id
_entity.type
_entity.pdbx_description
1 polymer ?
#
loop_
_entity_poly.entity_id
_entity_poly.type
_entity_poly.pdbx_seq_one_letter_code
_entity_poly.pdbx_strand_id
1 'polypeptide(L)'
;MALVLGAAVWAGGRASPTLERRALHAAGLWRSGEVSAILASGGVGRHAPSEAAVIARLCREAGVPEAVLMLEERSTSTEENLRFSLPLLREVGAGSVVIVTDGFHAPRARLAARRLGLAALGPLSSDSPRVPLSANRVKVGLREVPAYLWYALRLRG
;
A
#
# COMPACT_ATOMS: atom_id res chain seq x y z
N MET A 1 -11.22 -1.00 7.16
CA MET A 1 -10.46 -2.00 6.37
C MET A 1 -9.07 -1.44 6.04
N ALA A 2 -8.03 -2.27 5.95
CA ALA A 2 -6.70 -1.83 5.53
C ALA A 2 -6.46 -2.15 4.04
N LEU A 3 -6.01 -1.17 3.26
CA LEU A 3 -5.48 -1.36 1.91
C LEU A 3 -3.96 -1.28 1.97
N VAL A 4 -3.28 -2.39 1.69
CA VAL A 4 -1.82 -2.49 1.72
C VAL A 4 -1.29 -2.34 0.31
N LEU A 5 -0.55 -1.27 0.06
CA LEU A 5 0.04 -1.04 -1.25
C LEU A 5 1.30 -1.88 -1.44
N GLY A 6 1.44 -2.43 -2.64
CA GLY A 6 2.59 -3.20 -3.07
C GLY A 6 3.91 -2.44 -3.01
N ALA A 7 4.98 -3.21 -2.94
CA ALA A 7 6.38 -2.82 -2.99
C ALA A 7 7.20 -4.03 -3.43
N ALA A 8 8.51 -3.85 -3.65
CA ALA A 8 9.32 -4.88 -4.31
C ALA A 8 9.30 -6.27 -3.63
N VAL A 9 9.18 -7.30 -4.48
CA VAL A 9 9.59 -8.69 -4.20
C VAL A 9 10.99 -8.90 -4.76
N TRP A 10 11.85 -9.53 -3.97
CA TRP A 10 13.23 -9.88 -4.31
C TRP A 10 13.33 -11.31 -4.86
N ALA A 11 14.50 -11.64 -5.41
CA ALA A 11 14.80 -12.96 -5.92
C ALA A 11 14.45 -14.06 -4.90
N GLY A 12 13.86 -15.15 -5.40
CA GLY A 12 13.37 -16.25 -4.57
C GLY A 12 12.04 -15.97 -3.85
N GLY A 13 11.25 -14.98 -4.28
CA GLY A 13 9.94 -14.68 -3.69
C GLY A 13 10.02 -14.09 -2.28
N ARG A 14 11.15 -13.46 -1.95
CA ARG A 14 11.38 -12.83 -0.65
C ARG A 14 10.78 -11.42 -0.63
N ALA A 15 10.08 -11.07 0.43
CA ALA A 15 9.62 -9.70 0.61
C ALA A 15 10.81 -8.75 0.75
N SER A 16 10.75 -7.58 0.11
CA SER A 16 11.65 -6.49 0.49
C SER A 16 11.34 -6.05 1.93
N PRO A 17 12.29 -5.41 2.64
CA PRO A 17 12.05 -4.88 3.97
C PRO A 17 10.85 -3.93 4.03
N THR A 18 10.56 -3.24 2.92
CA THR A 18 9.39 -2.37 2.82
C THR A 18 8.09 -3.16 2.74
N LEU A 19 8.03 -4.15 1.86
CA LEU A 19 6.85 -4.99 1.70
C LEU A 19 6.51 -5.71 3.01
N GLU A 20 7.54 -6.22 3.68
CA GLU A 20 7.41 -6.88 4.98
C GLU A 20 6.88 -5.94 6.07
N ARG A 21 7.47 -4.76 6.23
CA ARG A 21 6.99 -3.76 7.20
C ARG A 21 5.52 -3.41 6.98
N ARG A 22 5.08 -3.22 5.74
CA ARG A 22 3.69 -2.88 5.41
C ARG A 22 2.73 -4.02 5.75
N ALA A 23 3.08 -5.25 5.39
CA ALA A 23 2.28 -6.43 5.70
C ALA A 23 2.13 -6.63 7.21
N LEU A 24 3.25 -6.60 7.95
CA LEU A 24 3.24 -6.79 9.41
C LEU A 24 2.51 -5.66 10.15
N HIS A 25 2.60 -4.43 9.64
CA HIS A 25 1.84 -3.31 10.18
C HIS A 25 0.34 -3.50 9.96
N ALA A 26 -0.09 -3.90 8.77
CA ALA A 26 -1.50 -4.20 8.49
C ALA A 26 -2.04 -5.35 9.37
N ALA A 27 -1.23 -6.39 9.58
CA ALA A 27 -1.56 -7.46 10.51
C ALA A 27 -1.67 -6.95 11.97
N GLY A 28 -0.84 -5.99 12.35
CA GLY A 28 -0.93 -5.29 13.63
C GLY A 28 -2.25 -4.54 13.82
N LEU A 29 -2.65 -3.75 12.83
CA LEU A 29 -3.93 -3.02 12.82
C LEU A 29 -5.13 -3.97 12.90
N TRP A 30 -5.04 -5.16 12.29
CA TRP A 30 -6.08 -6.16 12.39
C TRP A 30 -6.15 -6.75 13.80
N ARG A 31 -5.01 -7.14 14.37
CA ARG A 31 -4.95 -7.71 15.73
C ARG A 31 -5.39 -6.72 16.82
N SER A 32 -5.15 -5.42 16.64
CA SER A 32 -5.61 -4.38 17.57
C SER A 32 -7.10 -4.06 17.44
N GLY A 33 -7.78 -4.59 16.41
CA GLY A 33 -9.18 -4.30 16.11
C GLY A 33 -9.41 -2.97 15.40
N GLU A 34 -8.34 -2.26 14.99
CA GLU A 34 -8.45 -1.00 14.24
C GLU A 34 -8.97 -1.22 12.80
N VAL A 35 -8.74 -2.40 12.23
CA VAL A 35 -9.35 -2.83 10.96
C VAL A 35 -9.90 -4.25 11.06
N SER A 36 -11.03 -4.51 10.39
CA SER A 36 -11.67 -5.83 10.37
C SER A 36 -11.20 -6.75 9.25
N ALA A 37 -10.58 -6.20 8.20
CA ALA A 37 -10.12 -6.93 7.02
C ALA A 37 -8.95 -6.21 6.33
N ILE A 38 -8.21 -6.94 5.49
CA ILE A 38 -7.03 -6.47 4.76
C ILE A 38 -7.19 -6.79 3.27
N LEU A 39 -6.99 -5.78 2.41
CA LEU A 39 -6.80 -5.93 0.97
C LEU A 39 -5.33 -5.71 0.63
N ALA A 40 -4.67 -6.77 0.19
CA ALA A 40 -3.32 -6.74 -0.35
C ALA A 40 -3.38 -6.37 -1.84
N SER A 41 -2.71 -5.31 -2.24
CA SER A 41 -2.68 -4.84 -3.62
C SER A 41 -1.25 -4.82 -4.15
N GLY A 42 -1.07 -5.31 -5.37
CA GLY A 42 0.23 -5.38 -6.05
C GLY A 42 0.38 -6.66 -6.86
N GLY A 43 0.67 -6.50 -8.15
CA GLY A 43 0.92 -7.58 -9.10
C GLY A 43 2.36 -8.08 -9.10
N VAL A 44 2.77 -8.75 -10.18
CA VAL A 44 4.13 -9.27 -10.31
C VAL A 44 5.07 -8.15 -10.74
N GLY A 45 5.99 -7.78 -9.85
CA GLY A 45 7.07 -6.83 -10.14
C GLY A 45 8.23 -7.49 -10.89
N ARG A 46 9.47 -7.21 -10.46
CA ARG A 46 10.68 -7.78 -11.06
C ARG A 46 10.80 -9.31 -10.83
N HIS A 47 10.27 -9.80 -9.72
CA HIS A 47 10.34 -11.21 -9.33
C HIS A 47 8.95 -11.69 -8.92
N ALA A 48 8.63 -12.93 -9.26
CA ALA A 48 7.46 -13.62 -8.76
C ALA A 48 7.65 -14.05 -7.29
N PRO A 49 6.56 -14.27 -6.52
CA PRO A 49 5.15 -14.13 -6.89
C PRO A 49 4.69 -12.65 -6.85
N SER A 50 3.38 -12.40 -6.98
CA SER A 50 2.82 -11.06 -6.88
C SER A 50 3.10 -10.43 -5.51
N GLU A 51 3.20 -9.10 -5.47
CA GLU A 51 3.41 -8.36 -4.22
C GLU A 51 2.24 -8.61 -3.25
N ALA A 52 1.01 -8.68 -3.76
CA ALA A 52 -0.19 -9.00 -2.99
C ALA A 52 -0.14 -10.41 -2.37
N ALA A 53 0.30 -11.43 -3.12
CA ALA A 53 0.44 -12.78 -2.59
C ALA A 53 1.49 -12.85 -1.47
N VAL A 54 2.60 -12.12 -1.60
CA VAL A 54 3.61 -12.03 -0.54
C VAL A 54 3.06 -11.31 0.69
N ILE A 55 2.31 -10.22 0.53
CA ILE A 55 1.63 -9.53 1.64
C ILE A 55 0.66 -10.48 2.36
N ALA A 56 -0.20 -11.17 1.62
CA ALA A 56 -1.18 -12.10 2.19
C ALA A 56 -0.50 -13.25 2.95
N ARG A 57 0.59 -13.81 2.41
CA ARG A 57 1.40 -14.82 3.12
C ARG A 57 1.91 -14.28 4.45
N LEU A 58 2.54 -13.10 4.45
CA LEU A 58 3.09 -12.50 5.68
C LEU A 58 1.99 -12.18 6.71
N CYS A 59 0.82 -11.71 6.27
CA CYS A 59 -0.33 -11.48 7.15
C CYS A 59 -0.80 -12.79 7.81
N ARG A 60 -0.89 -13.89 7.05
CA ARG A 60 -1.24 -15.21 7.60
C ARG A 60 -0.22 -15.73 8.60
N GLU A 61 1.06 -15.63 8.27
CA GLU A 61 2.15 -15.99 9.17
C GLU A 61 2.10 -15.17 10.47
N ALA A 62 1.57 -13.94 10.40
CA ALA A 62 1.33 -13.07 11.54
C ALA A 62 -0.05 -13.26 12.23
N GLY A 63 -0.79 -14.32 11.87
CA GLY A 63 -2.03 -14.73 12.54
C GLY A 63 -3.32 -14.16 11.97
N VAL A 64 -3.29 -13.48 10.81
CA VAL A 64 -4.52 -13.00 10.14
C VAL A 64 -5.19 -14.16 9.39
N PRO A 65 -6.48 -14.46 9.64
CA PRO A 65 -7.22 -15.51 8.94
C PRO A 65 -7.38 -15.22 7.44
N GLU A 66 -7.34 -16.26 6.61
CA GLU A 66 -7.56 -16.14 5.16
C GLU A 66 -8.90 -15.48 4.82
N ALA A 67 -9.95 -15.76 5.60
CA ALA A 67 -11.31 -15.25 5.37
C ALA A 67 -11.43 -13.72 5.43
N VAL A 68 -10.43 -13.02 5.98
CA VAL A 68 -10.39 -11.55 6.05
C VAL A 68 -9.28 -10.94 5.19
N LEU A 69 -8.65 -11.76 4.34
CA LEU A 69 -7.65 -11.35 3.36
C LEU A 69 -8.26 -11.33 1.96
N MET A 70 -8.02 -10.23 1.26
CA MET A 70 -8.37 -10.08 -0.15
C MET A 70 -7.12 -9.72 -0.95
N LEU A 71 -7.08 -10.15 -2.21
CA LEU A 71 -5.95 -9.89 -3.10
C LEU A 71 -6.37 -9.11 -4.35
N GLU A 72 -5.56 -8.13 -4.69
CA GLU A 72 -5.54 -7.45 -5.98
C GLU A 72 -4.15 -7.66 -6.59
N GLU A 73 -4.02 -8.52 -7.60
CA GLU A 73 -2.73 -8.99 -8.13
C GLU A 73 -2.37 -8.42 -9.51
N ARG A 74 -3.02 -7.34 -9.94
CA ARG A 74 -2.86 -6.78 -11.30
C ARG A 74 -2.03 -5.51 -11.32
N SER A 75 -1.97 -4.76 -10.22
CA SER A 75 -1.32 -3.45 -10.20
C SER A 75 0.21 -3.50 -10.30
N THR A 76 0.80 -2.59 -11.06
CA THR A 76 2.26 -2.44 -11.21
C THR A 76 2.76 -1.07 -10.76
N SER A 77 1.85 -0.18 -10.38
CA SER A 77 2.15 1.16 -9.90
C SER A 77 1.26 1.55 -8.73
N THR A 78 1.67 2.55 -7.94
CA THR A 78 0.86 3.08 -6.82
C THR A 78 -0.52 3.56 -7.25
N GLU A 79 -0.64 4.15 -8.45
CA GLU A 79 -1.93 4.60 -8.98
C GLU A 79 -2.83 3.42 -9.34
N GLU A 80 -2.27 2.39 -9.99
CA GLU A 80 -3.00 1.16 -10.30
C GLU A 80 -3.44 0.43 -9.04
N ASN A 81 -2.60 0.38 -8.00
CA ASN A 81 -2.97 -0.24 -6.72
C ASN A 81 -4.29 0.38 -6.20
N LEU A 82 -4.37 1.71 -6.18
CA LEU A 82 -5.56 2.42 -5.71
C LEU A 82 -6.75 2.24 -6.67
N ARG A 83 -6.52 2.36 -7.97
CA ARG A 83 -7.57 2.27 -9.00
C ARG A 83 -8.18 0.87 -9.07
N PHE A 84 -7.37 -0.19 -9.01
CA PHE A 84 -7.83 -1.57 -9.08
C PHE A 84 -8.39 -2.08 -7.75
N SER A 85 -7.94 -1.51 -6.63
CA SER A 85 -8.51 -1.80 -5.31
C SER A 85 -9.88 -1.17 -5.09
N LEU A 86 -10.17 -0.01 -5.70
CA LEU A 86 -11.44 0.70 -5.53
C LEU A 86 -12.70 -0.15 -5.79
N PRO A 87 -12.83 -0.89 -6.92
CA PRO A 87 -14.01 -1.74 -7.14
C PRO A 87 -14.15 -2.83 -6.08
N LEU A 88 -13.06 -3.45 -5.63
CA LEU A 88 -13.07 -4.48 -4.58
C LEU A 88 -13.54 -3.91 -3.25
N LEU A 89 -13.06 -2.71 -2.89
CA LEU A 89 -13.48 -1.99 -1.68
C LEU A 89 -14.97 -1.63 -1.72
N ARG A 90 -15.53 -1.33 -2.90
CA ARG A 90 -16.96 -1.05 -3.07
C ARG A 90 -17.81 -2.32 -2.97
N GLU A 91 -17.34 -3.41 -3.56
CA GLU A 91 -18.02 -4.71 -3.55
C GLU A 91 -18.25 -5.21 -2.12
N VAL A 92 -17.26 -5.02 -1.25
CA VAL A 92 -17.36 -5.39 0.17
C VAL A 92 -18.00 -4.32 1.06
N GLY A 93 -18.47 -3.22 0.47
CA GLY A 93 -19.12 -2.13 1.21
C GLY A 93 -18.22 -1.46 2.25
N ALA A 94 -16.92 -1.30 1.97
CA ALA A 94 -15.98 -0.72 2.92
C ALA A 94 -16.37 0.73 3.27
N GLY A 95 -16.76 0.99 4.52
CA GLY A 95 -17.15 2.32 5.04
C GLY A 95 -15.98 3.18 5.57
N SER A 96 -14.75 2.65 5.57
CA SER A 96 -13.52 3.40 5.84
C SER A 96 -12.29 2.58 5.43
N VAL A 97 -11.26 3.27 4.95
CA VAL A 97 -10.05 2.63 4.42
C VAL A 97 -8.79 3.26 5.03
N VAL A 98 -7.98 2.42 5.66
CA VAL A 98 -6.62 2.77 6.11
C VAL A 98 -5.65 2.34 5.02
N ILE A 99 -4.99 3.31 4.39
CA ILE A 99 -3.99 3.04 3.34
C ILE A 99 -2.64 2.82 4.02
N VAL A 100 -2.13 1.59 3.95
CA VAL A 100 -0.81 1.23 4.46
C VAL A 100 0.22 1.44 3.36
N THR A 101 1.11 2.41 3.56
CA THR A 101 2.20 2.78 2.65
C THR A 101 3.39 3.34 3.44
N ASP A 102 4.55 3.58 2.82
CA ASP A 102 5.65 4.26 3.53
C ASP A 102 5.39 5.77 3.65
N GLY A 103 5.91 6.38 4.72
CA GLY A 103 5.67 7.79 5.08
C GLY A 103 6.01 8.82 4.00
N PHE A 104 6.90 8.49 3.05
CA PHE A 104 7.24 9.37 1.92
C PHE A 104 6.13 9.42 0.84
N HIS A 105 5.27 8.40 0.75
CA HIS A 105 4.18 8.33 -0.23
C HIS A 105 2.81 8.62 0.36
N ALA A 106 2.69 8.75 1.68
CA ALA A 106 1.43 9.03 2.37
C ALA A 106 0.68 10.26 1.82
N PRO A 107 1.33 11.42 1.53
CA PRO A 107 0.63 12.56 0.93
C PRO A 107 0.10 12.27 -0.48
N ARG A 108 0.89 11.54 -1.30
CA ARG A 108 0.53 11.20 -2.68
C ARG A 108 -0.59 10.16 -2.72
N ALA A 109 -0.51 9.14 -1.87
CA ALA A 109 -1.54 8.11 -1.74
C ALA A 109 -2.87 8.72 -1.29
N ARG A 110 -2.86 9.65 -0.32
CA ARG A 110 -4.04 10.42 0.08
C ARG A 110 -4.61 11.27 -1.05
N LEU A 111 -3.77 11.97 -1.81
CA LEU A 111 -4.22 12.79 -2.94
C LEU A 111 -4.83 11.94 -4.06
N ALA A 112 -4.17 10.85 -4.43
CA ALA A 112 -4.66 9.91 -5.44
C ALA A 112 -5.96 9.23 -4.98
N ALA A 113 -6.04 8.80 -3.71
CA ALA A 113 -7.24 8.23 -3.12
C ALA A 113 -8.43 9.21 -3.17
N ARG A 114 -8.21 10.50 -2.86
CA ARG A 114 -9.24 11.53 -3.00
C ARG A 114 -9.68 11.71 -4.46
N ARG A 115 -8.74 11.79 -5.40
CA ARG A 115 -9.05 11.93 -6.84
C ARG A 115 -9.81 10.74 -7.41
N LEU A 116 -9.47 9.53 -6.95
CA LEU A 116 -10.12 8.28 -7.37
C LEU A 116 -11.45 8.04 -6.64
N GLY A 117 -11.86 8.92 -5.71
CA GLY A 117 -13.12 8.80 -5.00
C GLY A 117 -13.11 7.79 -3.85
N LEU A 118 -11.94 7.33 -3.37
CA LEU A 118 -11.87 6.53 -2.14
C LEU A 118 -12.33 7.33 -0.91
N ALA A 119 -12.24 8.67 -0.94
CA ALA A 119 -12.81 9.51 0.12
C ALA A 119 -14.34 9.41 0.21
N ALA A 120 -15.01 8.95 -0.86
CA ALA A 120 -16.45 8.68 -0.83
C ALA A 120 -16.78 7.40 -0.06
N LEU A 121 -15.79 6.55 0.25
CA LEU A 121 -15.97 5.37 1.07
C LEU A 121 -15.97 5.70 2.57
N GLY A 122 -15.40 6.84 2.99
CA GLY A 122 -15.31 7.24 4.40
C GLY A 122 -13.96 7.88 4.77
N PRO A 123 -13.65 8.04 6.06
CA PRO A 123 -12.39 8.61 6.53
C PRO A 123 -11.16 7.87 5.97
N LEU A 124 -10.17 8.63 5.51
CA LEU A 124 -8.90 8.12 4.96
C LEU A 124 -7.73 8.41 5.90
N SER A 125 -7.11 7.35 6.39
CA SER A 125 -5.87 7.43 7.16
C SER A 125 -4.74 6.78 6.38
N SER A 126 -3.54 7.35 6.47
CA SER A 126 -2.32 6.70 6.01
C SER A 126 -1.49 6.41 7.24
N ASP A 127 -1.20 5.14 7.48
CA ASP A 127 -0.32 4.74 8.56
C ASP A 127 0.94 4.09 7.98
N SER A 128 2.06 4.39 8.60
CA SER A 128 3.37 3.93 8.18
C SER A 128 4.13 3.45 9.41
N PRO A 129 4.75 2.26 9.37
CA PRO A 129 5.51 1.76 10.50
C PRO A 129 6.56 2.78 10.94
N ARG A 130 6.61 3.07 12.24
CA ARG A 130 7.58 4.03 12.80
C ARG A 130 8.99 3.47 12.61
N VAL A 131 9.82 4.15 11.82
CA VAL A 131 11.25 3.85 11.66
C VAL A 131 12.06 5.10 12.02
N PRO A 132 13.15 5.00 12.81
CA PRO A 132 13.98 6.16 13.13
C PRO A 132 14.58 6.77 11.86
N LEU A 133 14.56 8.10 11.76
CA LEU A 133 15.05 8.87 10.61
C LEU A 133 16.59 8.78 10.52
N SER A 134 17.13 8.23 9.43
CA SER A 134 18.57 8.26 9.13
C SER A 134 18.89 9.20 7.97
N ALA A 135 19.93 10.03 8.10
CA ALA A 135 20.34 11.06 7.13
C ALA A 135 20.54 10.55 5.68
N ASN A 136 20.96 9.30 5.51
CA ASN A 136 21.16 8.70 4.18
C ASN A 136 19.86 8.55 3.36
N ARG A 137 18.69 8.43 4.00
CA ARG A 137 17.41 8.33 3.27
C ARG A 137 16.84 9.67 2.83
N VAL A 138 17.18 10.75 3.54
CA VAL A 138 16.85 12.13 3.12
C VAL A 138 17.54 12.43 1.79
N LYS A 139 18.79 11.99 1.62
CA LYS A 139 19.57 12.19 0.40
C LYS A 139 19.02 11.41 -0.80
N VAL A 140 18.55 10.18 -0.60
CA VAL A 140 17.89 9.38 -1.65
C VAL A 140 16.53 9.97 -2.01
N GLY A 141 15.75 10.43 -1.02
CA GLY A 141 14.46 11.10 -1.25
C GLY A 141 14.58 12.42 -2.01
N LEU A 142 15.59 13.25 -1.71
CA LEU A 142 15.83 14.53 -2.39
C LEU A 142 16.24 14.36 -3.87
N ARG A 143 16.84 13.22 -4.23
CA ARG A 143 17.30 12.97 -5.60
C ARG A 143 16.15 12.64 -6.57
N GLU A 144 14.97 12.30 -6.06
CA GLU A 144 13.77 12.05 -6.88
C GLU A 144 12.76 13.20 -6.89
N VAL A 145 12.95 14.23 -6.06
CA VAL A 145 12.11 15.46 -6.04
C VAL A 145 12.04 16.18 -7.40
N PRO A 146 13.13 16.28 -8.21
CA PRO A 146 13.06 16.96 -9.50
C PRO A 146 12.14 16.26 -10.50
N ALA A 147 12.09 14.92 -10.47
CA ALA A 147 11.23 14.14 -11.37
C ALA A 147 9.74 14.38 -11.07
N TYR A 148 9.38 14.56 -9.79
CA TYR A 148 8.00 14.83 -9.39
C TYR A 148 7.56 16.28 -9.61
N LEU A 149 8.46 17.26 -9.46
CA LEU A 149 8.21 18.65 -9.84
C LEU A 149 8.04 18.80 -11.36
N TRP A 150 8.87 18.12 -12.14
CA TRP A 150 8.74 18.08 -13.60
C TRP A 150 7.41 17.42 -14.05
N TYR A 151 7.00 16.33 -13.41
CA TYR A 151 5.72 15.68 -13.72
C TYR A 151 4.50 16.55 -13.36
N ALA A 152 4.57 17.29 -12.23
CA ALA A 152 3.52 18.23 -11.83
C ALA A 152 3.44 19.47 -12.75
N LEU A 153 4.56 19.90 -13.33
CA LEU A 153 4.63 21.04 -14.24
C LEU A 153 4.20 20.70 -15.68
N ARG A 154 4.36 19.44 -16.12
CA ARG A 154 4.05 19.01 -17.49
C ARG A 154 2.57 18.66 -17.73
N LEU A 155 1.75 18.60 -16.69
CA LEU A 155 0.31 18.28 -16.76
C LEU A 155 -0.61 19.52 -16.67
N ARG A 156 -0.05 20.70 -16.98
CA ARG A 156 -0.78 21.98 -17.11
C ARG A 156 -0.78 22.54 -18.54
N GLY A 157 -0.45 21.72 -19.53
CA GLY A 157 -0.58 22.03 -20.97
C GLY A 157 -1.60 21.12 -21.62
#